data_AF-A0A2H3CQQ8-F1
#
_entry.id   AF-A0A2H3CQQ8-F1
#
_cell.length_a   1.000
_cell.length_b   1.000
_cell.length_c   1.000
_cell.angle_alpha   90.00
_cell.angle_beta   90.00
_cell.angle_gamma   90.00
#
_symmetry.space_group_name_H-M   'P 1'
#
loop_
_entity.id
_entity.type
_entity.pdbx_description
1 polymer ?
#
loop_
_entity_poly.entity_id
_entity_poly.type
_entity_poly.pdbx_seq_one_letter_code
_entity_poly.pdbx_strand_id
1 'polypeptide(L)'
;MPLLGARSAPTKFKGKHDSVKRFIRQYKQMCAVYNVPGPERCKRIIDYCSTAVTRFIESLDSFVDSNWDLLEEDILTYYDAELSELRYLISDLDKLTDRWHQETIHNLKKFKRFEVDFLTVSNWLLRKGKITKDEQHTKFWYGLNDKLREAVEAHYLATHPWYDPRKVIPRSDVAKIIYNMFTRERFDA
;
A
#
# COMPACT_ATOMS: atom_id res chain seq x y z
N MET A 1 -3.92 29.33 3.87
CA MET A 1 -3.33 28.14 3.23
C MET A 1 -1.86 28.38 2.93
N PRO A 2 -0.98 27.36 2.98
CA PRO A 2 0.44 27.55 2.75
C PRO A 2 0.71 28.06 1.33
N LEU A 3 1.58 29.08 1.24
CA LEU A 3 2.04 29.63 -0.03
C LEU A 3 2.76 28.54 -0.84
N LEU A 4 2.59 28.58 -2.17
CA LEU A 4 3.25 27.66 -3.07
C LEU A 4 4.78 27.76 -2.94
N GLY A 5 5.43 26.60 -2.78
CA GLY A 5 6.88 26.53 -2.59
C GLY A 5 7.35 26.77 -1.15
N ALA A 6 6.45 27.13 -0.21
CA ALA A 6 6.79 27.08 1.20
C ALA A 6 7.12 25.64 1.61
N ARG A 7 8.03 25.47 2.56
CA ARG A 7 8.42 24.14 3.08
C ARG A 7 7.24 23.31 3.59
N SER A 8 6.14 23.97 3.95
CA SER A 8 4.88 23.38 4.42
C SER A 8 3.86 23.11 3.31
N ALA A 9 4.11 23.49 2.06
CA ALA A 9 3.18 23.26 0.96
C ALA A 9 3.29 21.82 0.45
N PRO A 10 2.16 21.15 0.15
CA PRO A 10 2.20 19.81 -0.43
C PRO A 10 2.79 19.84 -1.84
N THR A 11 3.32 18.68 -2.25
CA THR A 11 3.76 18.47 -3.63
C THR A 11 2.61 18.63 -4.61
N LYS A 12 2.87 19.27 -5.75
CA LYS A 12 1.87 19.50 -6.79
C LYS A 12 1.32 18.18 -7.34
N PHE A 13 0.01 18.12 -7.53
CA PHE A 13 -0.65 17.03 -8.24
C PHE A 13 -0.36 17.13 -9.74
N LYS A 14 0.03 16.00 -10.33
CA LYS A 14 0.46 15.89 -11.73
C LYS A 14 -0.48 15.07 -12.61
N GLY A 15 -1.70 14.80 -12.15
CA GLY A 15 -2.69 14.05 -12.95
C GLY A 15 -2.51 12.53 -12.93
N LYS A 16 -1.80 11.97 -11.95
CA LYS A 16 -1.65 10.49 -11.85
C LYS A 16 -2.82 9.87 -11.09
N HIS A 17 -3.44 8.86 -11.69
CA HIS A 17 -4.57 8.10 -11.12
C HIS A 17 -4.28 7.50 -9.73
N ASP A 18 -3.06 7.03 -9.48
CA ASP A 18 -2.66 6.45 -8.19
C ASP A 18 -2.50 7.48 -7.06
N SER A 19 -2.48 8.77 -7.40
CA SER A 19 -2.25 9.88 -6.49
C SER A 19 -3.44 10.80 -6.29
N VAL A 20 -4.44 10.77 -7.18
CA VAL A 20 -5.58 11.71 -7.16
C VAL A 20 -6.39 11.61 -5.85
N LYS A 21 -6.71 10.40 -5.38
CA LYS A 21 -7.42 10.20 -4.10
C LYS A 21 -6.64 10.77 -2.92
N ARG A 22 -5.31 10.59 -2.92
CA ARG A 22 -4.43 11.14 -1.87
C ARG A 22 -4.41 12.67 -1.93
N PHE A 23 -4.29 13.23 -3.13
CA PHE A 23 -4.29 14.66 -3.37
C PHE A 23 -5.56 15.32 -2.85
N ILE A 24 -6.74 14.85 -3.27
CA ILE A 24 -8.04 15.37 -2.81
C ILE A 24 -8.15 15.30 -1.28
N ARG A 25 -7.77 14.17 -0.67
CA ARG A 25 -7.80 14.02 0.79
C ARG A 25 -6.89 15.05 1.49
N GLN A 26 -5.65 15.22 1.01
CA GLN A 26 -4.72 16.20 1.57
C GLN A 26 -5.24 17.63 1.40
N TYR A 27 -5.84 17.93 0.26
CA TYR A 27 -6.44 19.23 -0.02
C TYR A 27 -7.61 19.52 0.94
N LYS A 28 -8.55 18.59 1.10
CA LYS A 28 -9.67 18.73 2.06
C LYS A 28 -9.20 18.93 3.49
N GLN A 29 -8.15 18.21 3.92
CA GLN A 29 -7.53 18.41 5.22
C GLN A 29 -6.97 19.82 5.39
N MET A 30 -6.29 20.38 4.37
CA MET A 30 -5.83 21.76 4.41
C MET A 30 -7.00 22.75 4.44
N CYS A 31 -8.04 22.54 3.62
CA CYS A 31 -9.25 23.38 3.65
C CYS A 31 -9.88 23.42 5.03
N ALA A 32 -9.93 22.27 5.73
CA ALA A 32 -10.45 22.18 7.08
C ALA A 32 -9.59 22.97 8.09
N VAL A 33 -8.26 22.79 8.05
CA VAL A 33 -7.34 23.50 8.97
C VAL A 33 -7.40 25.01 8.81
N TYR A 34 -7.57 25.50 7.57
CA TYR A 34 -7.62 26.93 7.26
C TYR A 34 -9.06 27.48 7.16
N ASN A 35 -10.08 26.72 7.55
CA ASN A 35 -11.51 27.11 7.47
C ASN A 35 -11.91 27.69 6.11
N VAL A 36 -11.46 27.07 5.02
CA VAL A 36 -11.73 27.58 3.66
C VAL A 36 -13.17 27.24 3.26
N PRO A 37 -13.99 28.25 2.88
CA PRO A 37 -15.38 28.04 2.46
C PRO A 37 -15.45 27.43 1.05
N GLY A 38 -16.56 26.75 0.74
CA GLY A 38 -16.75 25.96 -0.49
C GLY A 38 -16.29 26.63 -1.79
N PRO A 39 -16.78 27.84 -2.14
CA PRO A 39 -16.39 28.52 -3.38
C PRO A 39 -14.89 28.82 -3.47
N GLU A 40 -14.27 29.13 -2.33
CA GLU A 40 -12.83 29.38 -2.25
C GLU A 40 -12.03 28.08 -2.35
N ARG A 41 -12.62 26.93 -1.99
CA ARG A 41 -12.00 25.61 -2.20
C ARG A 41 -11.89 25.29 -3.69
N CYS A 42 -12.86 25.65 -4.51
CA CYS A 42 -12.74 25.45 -5.96
C CYS A 42 -11.57 26.26 -6.49
N LYS A 43 -11.52 27.57 -6.18
CA LYS A 43 -10.46 28.47 -6.68
C LYS A 43 -9.05 28.09 -6.24
N ARG A 44 -8.86 27.58 -5.02
CA ARG A 44 -7.52 27.29 -4.48
C ARG A 44 -6.98 25.91 -4.85
N ILE A 45 -7.78 25.02 -5.43
CA ILE A 45 -7.29 23.66 -5.74
C ILE A 45 -6.20 23.69 -6.81
N ILE A 46 -6.33 24.61 -7.78
CA ILE A 46 -5.41 24.74 -8.91
C ILE A 46 -4.02 25.22 -8.51
N ASP A 47 -3.88 25.90 -7.37
CA ASP A 47 -2.59 26.31 -6.82
C ASP A 47 -1.70 25.07 -6.61
N TYR A 48 -2.31 23.99 -6.12
CA TYR A 48 -1.66 22.74 -5.78
C TYR A 48 -1.58 21.76 -6.97
N CYS A 49 -1.84 22.22 -8.19
CA CYS A 49 -1.80 21.44 -9.41
C CYS A 49 -0.59 21.83 -10.31
N SER A 50 -0.20 20.91 -11.19
CA SER A 50 0.70 21.22 -12.30
C SER A 50 -0.03 22.07 -13.34
N THR A 51 0.71 22.80 -14.19
CA THR A 51 0.11 23.69 -15.20
C THR A 51 -0.87 22.96 -16.13
N ALA A 52 -0.57 21.71 -16.52
CA ALA A 52 -1.47 20.92 -17.36
C ALA A 52 -2.78 20.57 -16.64
N VAL A 53 -2.69 20.19 -15.37
CA VAL A 53 -3.86 19.86 -14.54
C VAL A 53 -4.68 21.12 -14.23
N THR A 54 -4.03 22.26 -13.97
CA THR A 54 -4.69 23.55 -13.75
C THR A 54 -5.56 23.92 -14.94
N ARG A 55 -4.99 23.91 -16.16
CA ARG A 55 -5.74 24.25 -17.39
C ARG A 55 -6.94 23.35 -17.61
N PHE A 56 -6.80 22.07 -17.29
CA PHE A 56 -7.91 21.12 -17.38
C PHE A 56 -9.00 21.42 -16.34
N ILE A 57 -8.63 21.60 -15.07
CA ILE A 57 -9.57 21.92 -14.00
C ILE A 57 -10.31 23.23 -14.28
N GLU A 58 -9.62 24.27 -14.77
CA GLU A 58 -10.21 25.56 -15.14
C GLU A 58 -11.24 25.45 -16.28
N SER A 59 -11.17 24.37 -17.09
CA SER A 59 -12.12 24.14 -18.18
C SER A 59 -13.39 23.39 -17.78
N LEU A 60 -13.48 22.91 -16.52
CA LEU A 60 -14.65 22.18 -16.04
C LEU A 60 -15.75 23.15 -15.59
N ASP A 61 -17.00 22.88 -16.00
CA ASP A 61 -18.17 23.67 -15.57
C ASP A 61 -18.30 23.67 -14.04
N SER A 62 -18.00 22.55 -13.38
CA SER A 62 -17.99 22.43 -11.92
C SER A 62 -17.02 23.38 -11.22
N PHE A 63 -15.89 23.72 -11.88
CA PHE A 63 -14.96 24.73 -11.39
C PHE A 63 -15.51 26.13 -11.62
N VAL A 64 -16.05 26.42 -12.81
CA VAL A 64 -16.63 27.72 -13.17
C VAL A 64 -17.79 28.08 -12.24
N ASP A 65 -18.68 27.12 -11.98
CA ASP A 65 -19.84 27.25 -11.10
C ASP A 65 -19.47 27.27 -9.61
N SER A 66 -18.18 27.10 -9.27
CA SER A 66 -17.68 27.01 -7.90
C SER A 66 -18.37 25.93 -7.05
N ASN A 67 -18.75 24.82 -7.70
CA ASN A 67 -19.41 23.68 -7.06
C ASN A 67 -18.36 22.64 -6.62
N TRP A 68 -17.99 22.68 -5.33
CA TRP A 68 -16.94 21.81 -4.79
C TRP A 68 -17.28 20.32 -4.92
N ASP A 69 -18.52 19.94 -4.62
CA ASP A 69 -18.90 18.52 -4.56
C ASP A 69 -18.85 17.90 -5.95
N LEU A 70 -19.35 18.61 -6.97
CA LEU A 70 -19.25 18.16 -8.37
C LEU A 70 -17.80 18.20 -8.88
N LEU A 71 -17.03 19.22 -8.51
CA LEU A 71 -15.63 19.33 -8.92
C LEU A 71 -14.77 18.21 -8.34
N GLU A 72 -15.02 17.80 -7.09
CA GLU A 72 -14.36 16.65 -6.47
C GLU A 72 -14.66 15.36 -7.25
N GLU A 73 -15.91 15.14 -7.65
CA GLU A 73 -16.34 14.00 -8.45
C GLU A 73 -15.72 14.00 -9.85
N ASP A 74 -15.74 15.14 -10.55
CA ASP A 74 -15.13 15.30 -11.87
C ASP A 74 -13.63 14.99 -11.83
N ILE A 75 -12.90 15.56 -10.86
CA ILE A 75 -11.45 15.31 -10.73
C ILE A 75 -11.18 13.84 -10.46
N LEU A 76 -11.98 13.18 -9.61
CA LEU A 76 -11.83 11.75 -9.36
C LEU A 76 -12.14 10.91 -10.61
N THR A 77 -13.15 11.29 -11.38
CA THR A 77 -13.57 10.60 -12.60
C THR A 77 -12.55 10.74 -13.73
N TYR A 78 -12.20 11.98 -14.10
CA TYR A 78 -11.31 12.26 -15.23
C TYR A 78 -9.86 11.82 -15.02
N TYR A 79 -9.42 11.68 -13.77
CA TYR A 79 -8.12 11.10 -13.45
C TYR A 79 -8.20 9.63 -13.06
N ASP A 80 -9.29 8.94 -13.42
CA ASP A 80 -9.48 7.51 -13.25
C ASP A 80 -9.14 7.03 -11.83
N ALA A 81 -9.66 7.71 -10.80
CA ALA A 81 -9.37 7.39 -9.41
C ALA A 81 -9.70 5.92 -9.06
N GLU A 82 -10.58 5.28 -9.82
CA GLU A 82 -10.92 3.86 -9.74
C GLU A 82 -9.80 2.93 -10.20
N LEU A 83 -8.92 3.34 -11.13
CA LEU A 83 -7.75 2.54 -11.51
C LEU A 83 -6.77 2.35 -10.35
N SER A 84 -6.77 3.24 -9.36
CA SER A 84 -6.05 3.01 -8.11
C SER A 84 -6.54 1.78 -7.34
N GLU A 85 -7.76 1.29 -7.64
CA GLU A 85 -8.35 0.04 -7.14
C GLU A 85 -7.94 -1.20 -7.95
N LEU A 86 -7.17 -1.01 -9.01
CA LEU A 86 -6.52 -2.05 -9.81
C LEU A 86 -5.01 -2.14 -9.53
N ARG A 87 -4.51 -1.43 -8.51
CA ARG A 87 -3.08 -1.31 -8.19
C ARG A 87 -2.32 -2.64 -8.18
N TYR A 88 -2.92 -3.67 -7.58
CA TYR A 88 -2.38 -5.02 -7.60
C TYR A 88 -3.44 -6.02 -8.06
N LEU A 89 -2.99 -7.01 -8.80
CA LEU A 89 -3.72 -8.22 -9.17
C LEU A 89 -3.30 -9.37 -8.27
N ILE A 90 -4.13 -10.41 -8.20
CA ILE A 90 -3.77 -11.66 -7.50
C ILE A 90 -2.52 -12.28 -8.14
N SER A 91 -2.39 -12.18 -9.47
CA SER A 91 -1.21 -12.63 -10.21
C SER A 91 0.08 -11.88 -9.86
N ASP A 92 0.00 -10.64 -9.36
CA ASP A 92 1.17 -9.93 -8.86
C ASP A 92 1.66 -10.53 -7.54
N LEU A 93 0.73 -10.97 -6.68
CA LEU A 93 1.07 -11.69 -5.45
C LEU A 93 1.64 -13.08 -5.77
N ASP A 94 1.11 -13.78 -6.77
CA ASP A 94 1.63 -15.07 -7.21
C ASP A 94 3.07 -14.95 -7.72
N LYS A 95 3.32 -14.04 -8.67
CA LYS A 95 4.67 -13.76 -9.18
C LYS A 95 5.64 -13.34 -8.08
N LEU A 96 5.16 -12.54 -7.12
CA LEU A 96 5.96 -12.13 -5.97
C LEU A 96 6.33 -13.32 -5.09
N THR A 97 5.36 -14.20 -4.82
CA THR A 97 5.53 -15.42 -4.02
C THR A 97 6.54 -16.35 -4.69
N ASP A 98 6.37 -16.62 -5.99
CA ASP A 98 7.27 -17.50 -6.76
C ASP A 98 8.69 -16.95 -6.82
N ARG A 99 8.84 -15.64 -7.03
CA ARG A 99 10.14 -14.97 -7.03
C ARG A 99 10.86 -15.16 -5.70
N TRP A 100 10.16 -14.92 -4.59
CA TRP A 100 10.77 -15.04 -3.26
C TRP A 100 11.02 -16.49 -2.84
N HIS A 101 10.18 -17.42 -3.28
CA HIS A 101 10.41 -18.86 -3.09
C HIS A 101 11.73 -19.31 -3.72
N GLN A 102 12.06 -18.80 -4.91
CA GLN A 102 13.34 -19.06 -5.59
C GLN A 102 14.52 -18.32 -4.94
N GLU A 103 14.29 -17.27 -4.16
CA GLU A 103 15.34 -16.53 -3.49
C GLU A 103 15.74 -17.16 -2.15
N THR A 104 17.04 -17.38 -1.97
CA THR A 104 17.57 -17.83 -0.67
C THR A 104 17.52 -16.70 0.35
N ILE A 105 16.61 -16.82 1.32
CA ILE A 105 16.50 -16.00 2.53
C ILE A 105 17.33 -16.65 3.63
N HIS A 106 18.53 -16.14 3.87
CA HIS A 106 19.52 -16.70 4.81
C HIS A 106 19.90 -15.72 5.92
N ASN A 107 19.26 -14.55 5.99
CA ASN A 107 19.52 -13.57 7.02
C ASN A 107 18.32 -12.66 7.23
N LEU A 108 18.37 -11.95 8.35
CA LEU A 108 17.31 -11.05 8.77
C LEU A 108 17.03 -9.90 7.80
N LYS A 109 18.07 -9.36 7.15
CA LYS A 109 17.93 -8.26 6.18
C LYS A 109 17.12 -8.70 4.97
N LYS A 110 17.40 -9.87 4.41
CA LYS A 110 16.63 -10.45 3.31
C LYS A 110 15.21 -10.79 3.73
N PHE A 111 15.02 -11.37 4.92
CA PHE A 111 13.68 -11.70 5.40
C PHE A 111 12.80 -10.45 5.57
N LYS A 112 13.36 -9.36 6.12
CA LYS A 112 12.65 -8.07 6.22
C LYS A 112 12.24 -7.53 4.85
N ARG A 113 13.08 -7.68 3.82
CA ARG A 113 12.76 -7.26 2.46
C ARG A 113 11.60 -8.10 1.88
N PHE A 114 11.64 -9.42 2.07
CA PHE A 114 10.53 -10.30 1.74
C PHE A 114 9.23 -9.87 2.43
N GLU A 115 9.27 -9.66 3.75
CA GLU A 115 8.09 -9.29 4.53
C GLU A 115 7.51 -7.95 4.06
N VAL A 116 8.35 -6.93 3.79
CA VAL A 116 7.90 -5.62 3.27
C VAL A 116 7.26 -5.76 1.89
N ASP A 117 7.93 -6.43 0.95
CA ASP A 117 7.41 -6.62 -0.41
C ASP A 117 6.06 -7.37 -0.37
N PHE A 118 6.01 -8.48 0.39
CA PHE A 118 4.82 -9.31 0.52
C PHE A 118 3.66 -8.56 1.18
N LEU A 119 3.89 -7.88 2.31
CA LEU A 119 2.85 -7.15 3.01
C LEU A 119 2.32 -5.97 2.21
N THR A 120 3.15 -5.36 1.35
CA THR A 120 2.73 -4.26 0.49
C THR A 120 1.64 -4.69 -0.49
N VAL A 121 1.83 -5.84 -1.14
CA VAL A 121 0.87 -6.39 -2.11
C VAL A 121 -0.30 -7.07 -1.39
N SER A 122 -0.02 -8.01 -0.49
CA SER A 122 -1.06 -8.85 0.13
C SER A 122 -2.02 -8.06 1.02
N ASN A 123 -1.55 -7.10 1.83
CA ASN A 123 -2.47 -6.31 2.67
C ASN A 123 -3.35 -5.37 1.82
N TRP A 124 -2.85 -4.93 0.66
CA TRP A 124 -3.67 -4.15 -0.25
C TRP A 124 -4.77 -5.04 -0.86
N LEU A 125 -4.44 -6.25 -1.31
CA LEU A 125 -5.39 -7.22 -1.84
C LEU A 125 -6.44 -7.62 -0.78
N LEU A 126 -6.00 -7.90 0.45
CA LEU A 126 -6.86 -8.26 1.58
C LEU A 126 -7.85 -7.15 1.92
N ARG A 127 -7.39 -5.89 2.02
CA ARG A 127 -8.28 -4.74 2.28
C ARG A 127 -9.29 -4.49 1.17
N LYS A 128 -8.96 -4.89 -0.07
CA LYS A 128 -9.86 -4.83 -1.21
C LYS A 128 -10.74 -6.07 -1.36
N GLY A 129 -10.68 -7.02 -0.42
CA GLY A 129 -11.47 -8.25 -0.45
C GLY A 129 -11.10 -9.20 -1.59
N LYS A 130 -9.94 -9.01 -2.23
CA LYS A 130 -9.47 -9.84 -3.36
C LYS A 130 -8.83 -11.15 -2.91
N ILE A 131 -8.42 -11.23 -1.65
CA ILE A 131 -7.95 -12.45 -1.00
C ILE A 131 -8.51 -12.51 0.43
N THR A 132 -8.66 -13.71 0.95
CA THR A 132 -8.96 -14.00 2.34
C THR A 132 -7.70 -13.96 3.21
N LYS A 133 -7.89 -13.98 4.52
CA LYS A 133 -6.78 -14.05 5.48
C LYS A 133 -6.02 -15.38 5.38
N ASP A 134 -6.73 -16.47 5.12
CA ASP A 134 -6.13 -17.80 4.96
C ASP A 134 -5.31 -17.91 3.67
N GLU A 135 -5.78 -17.31 2.57
CA GLU A 135 -4.98 -17.18 1.34
C GLU A 135 -3.74 -16.34 1.57
N GLN A 136 -3.82 -15.24 2.34
CA GLN A 136 -2.65 -14.45 2.71
C GLN A 136 -1.63 -15.27 3.49
N HIS A 137 -2.07 -16.05 4.49
CA HIS A 137 -1.19 -16.93 5.27
C HIS A 137 -0.54 -17.98 4.38
N THR A 138 -1.33 -18.62 3.51
CA THR A 138 -0.87 -19.62 2.53
C THR A 138 0.19 -19.04 1.60
N LYS A 139 -0.07 -17.90 0.98
CA LYS A 139 0.89 -17.25 0.07
C LYS A 139 2.17 -16.82 0.79
N PHE A 140 2.10 -16.36 2.03
CA PHE A 140 3.29 -16.02 2.79
C PHE A 140 4.15 -17.26 3.08
N TRP A 141 3.51 -18.36 3.47
CA TRP A 141 4.18 -19.64 3.69
C TRP A 141 4.91 -20.10 2.43
N TYR A 142 4.23 -20.15 1.29
CA TYR A 142 4.82 -20.58 0.01
C TYR A 142 5.88 -19.62 -0.54
N GLY A 143 5.91 -18.36 -0.10
CA GLY A 143 6.96 -17.41 -0.48
C GLY A 143 8.32 -17.68 0.17
N LEU A 144 8.37 -18.58 1.14
CA LEU A 144 9.63 -19.05 1.74
C LEU A 144 10.21 -20.19 0.91
N ASN A 145 11.54 -20.25 0.81
CA ASN A 145 12.23 -21.41 0.24
C ASN A 145 12.06 -22.65 1.14
N ASP A 146 12.20 -23.84 0.55
CA ASP A 146 11.94 -25.13 1.19
C ASP A 146 12.67 -25.31 2.52
N LYS A 147 13.99 -25.04 2.54
CA LYS A 147 14.81 -25.17 3.74
C LYS A 147 14.32 -24.29 4.89
N LEU A 148 13.92 -23.06 4.59
CA LEU A 148 13.41 -22.14 5.59
C LEU A 148 12.03 -22.58 6.10
N ARG A 149 11.17 -23.13 5.22
CA ARG A 149 9.87 -23.70 5.63
C ARG A 149 10.06 -24.89 6.56
N GLU A 150 10.90 -25.84 6.20
CA GLU A 150 11.21 -27.01 7.03
C GLU A 150 11.68 -26.60 8.43
N ALA A 151 12.59 -25.62 8.50
CA ALA A 151 13.10 -25.12 9.77
C ALA A 151 12.03 -24.39 10.61
N VAL A 152 11.17 -23.61 9.96
CA VAL A 152 10.05 -22.94 10.64
C VAL A 152 9.03 -23.95 11.15
N GLU A 153 8.66 -24.94 10.34
CA GLU A 153 7.70 -25.98 10.68
C GLU A 153 8.19 -26.81 11.87
N ALA A 154 9.46 -27.22 11.85
CA ALA A 154 10.09 -27.93 12.96
C ALA A 154 10.03 -27.10 14.26
N HIS A 155 10.34 -25.81 14.21
CA HIS A 155 10.25 -24.94 15.39
C HIS A 155 8.79 -24.77 15.86
N TYR A 156 7.84 -24.64 14.93
CA TYR A 156 6.43 -24.46 15.26
C TYR A 156 5.85 -25.71 15.92
N LEU A 157 6.09 -26.90 15.38
CA LEU A 157 5.66 -28.19 15.94
C LEU A 157 6.22 -28.43 17.34
N ALA A 158 7.50 -28.08 17.58
CA ALA A 158 8.11 -28.20 18.89
C ALA A 158 7.45 -27.31 19.96
N THR A 159 6.82 -26.20 19.54
CA THR A 159 6.12 -25.28 20.45
C THR A 159 4.60 -25.47 20.48
N HIS A 160 4.03 -26.20 19.52
CA HIS A 160 2.60 -26.48 19.39
C HIS A 160 2.36 -27.97 19.07
N PRO A 161 2.49 -28.88 20.07
CA PRO A 161 2.40 -30.33 19.84
C PRO A 161 1.07 -30.83 19.26
N TRP A 162 -0.01 -30.05 19.43
CA TRP A 162 -1.36 -30.38 18.95
C TRP A 162 -1.74 -29.69 17.63
N TYR A 163 -0.76 -29.07 16.95
CA TYR A 163 -0.99 -28.43 15.67
C TYR A 163 -1.30 -29.47 14.58
N ASP A 164 -2.30 -29.17 13.76
CA ASP A 164 -2.61 -29.95 12.55
C ASP A 164 -1.71 -29.50 11.40
N PRO A 165 -0.77 -30.34 10.92
CA PRO A 165 0.16 -29.99 9.84
C PRO A 165 -0.51 -29.65 8.51
N ARG A 166 -1.81 -29.97 8.36
CA ARG A 166 -2.59 -29.62 7.16
C ARG A 166 -3.04 -28.17 7.15
N LYS A 167 -2.98 -27.49 8.29
CA LYS A 167 -3.30 -26.07 8.39
C LYS A 167 -2.07 -25.25 8.00
N VAL A 168 -2.31 -24.01 7.58
CA VAL A 168 -1.22 -23.07 7.35
C VAL A 168 -0.83 -22.38 8.67
N ILE A 169 0.47 -22.27 8.92
CA ILE A 169 0.98 -21.56 10.08
C ILE A 169 0.66 -20.08 9.90
N PRO A 170 0.05 -19.39 10.89
CA PRO A 170 -0.22 -17.97 10.78
C PRO A 170 1.04 -17.17 10.47
N ARG A 171 0.93 -16.24 9.53
CA ARG A 171 2.03 -15.36 9.08
C ARG A 171 2.82 -14.74 10.24
N SER A 172 2.10 -14.29 11.29
CA SER A 172 2.71 -13.69 12.47
C SER A 172 3.65 -14.64 13.21
N ASP A 173 3.27 -15.92 13.29
CA ASP A 173 4.05 -16.94 13.99
C ASP A 173 5.26 -17.35 13.17
N VAL A 174 5.08 -17.52 11.85
CA VAL A 174 6.18 -17.72 10.90
C VAL A 174 7.21 -16.60 11.02
N ALA A 175 6.76 -15.33 10.99
CA ALA A 175 7.65 -14.19 11.13
C ALA A 175 8.39 -14.22 12.47
N LYS A 176 7.67 -14.41 13.59
CA LYS A 176 8.27 -14.48 14.93
C LYS A 176 9.35 -15.56 15.03
N ILE A 177 9.10 -16.73 14.46
CA ILE A 177 10.08 -17.84 14.41
C ILE A 177 11.32 -17.42 13.62
N ILE A 178 11.15 -16.90 12.41
CA ILE A 178 12.28 -16.49 11.55
C ILE A 178 13.11 -15.37 12.19
N TYR A 179 12.44 -14.39 12.81
CA TYR A 179 13.11 -13.34 13.59
C TYR A 179 13.99 -13.94 14.69
N ASN A 180 13.50 -14.95 15.42
CA ASN A 180 14.27 -15.62 16.47
C ASN A 180 15.43 -16.45 15.91
N MET A 181 15.22 -17.17 14.81
CA MET A 181 16.27 -17.97 14.15
C MET A 181 17.44 -17.09 13.71
N PHE A 182 17.19 -16.05 12.92
CA PHE A 182 18.25 -15.17 12.40
C PHE A 182 18.83 -14.20 13.44
N THR A 183 18.19 -14.01 14.59
CA THR A 183 18.77 -13.22 15.69
C THR A 183 19.77 -14.06 16.51
N ARG A 184 19.60 -15.39 16.54
CA ARG A 184 20.45 -16.32 17.29
C ARG A 184 21.72 -16.73 16.54
N GLU A 185 21.75 -16.67 15.22
CA GLU A 185 22.93 -16.96 14.36
C GLU A 185 24.06 -15.89 14.45
N ARG A 186 24.24 -15.25 15.61
CA ARG A 186 25.23 -14.19 15.83
C ARG A 186 26.58 -14.70 16.36
N PHE A 187 26.75 -16.02 16.52
CA PHE A 187 27.94 -16.63 17.13
C PHE A 187 28.87 -17.38 16.18
N ASP A 188 28.59 -17.43 14.88
CA ASP A 188 29.53 -18.01 13.91
C ASP A 188 30.28 -16.87 13.19
N ALA A 189 31.42 -16.49 13.77
CA ALA A 189 32.44 -15.62 13.21
C ALA A 189 33.75 -16.41 13.02
#